data_AF-A0A1G2M3W6-F1
#
_entry.id   AF-A0A1G2M3W6-F1
#
_cell.length_a   1.000
_cell.length_b   1.000
_cell.length_c   1.000
_cell.angle_alpha   90.00
_cell.angle_beta   90.00
_cell.angle_gamma   90.00
#
_symmetry.space_group_name_H-M   'P 1'
#
loop_
_entity.id
_entity.type
_entity.pdbx_description
1 polymer ?
#
loop_
_entity_poly.entity_id
_entity_poly.type
_entity_poly.pdbx_seq_one_letter_code
_entity_poly.pdbx_strand_id
1 'polypeptide(L)'
;MSTTTQVIFMGELFDTIKFIIPPLATLLAGYIGVRYGFKQIKIEKRLEFIEKQLKEFYSPILGRRKYIRAKSEFRLKVETISGRQWKENAQKGIQQSAESVSGEIEYNNKQLEEEFLPLYREMLTIFRDNYWLAEPETRQFYNELVEYVEGWNRWKAKGVTAETMQEIGHSEEKLKPLYDELEKRVDILRFELSQK
;
A
#
# COMPACT_ATOMS: atom_id res chain seq x y z
N MET A 1 -18.88 20.52 77.69
CA MET A 1 -20.08 20.16 76.90
C MET A 1 -19.76 20.27 75.40
N SER A 2 -18.81 19.48 74.89
CA SER A 2 -18.32 19.60 73.49
C SER A 2 -17.92 18.25 72.85
N THR A 3 -17.53 17.25 73.65
CA THR A 3 -17.02 15.97 73.14
C THR A 3 -18.12 14.98 72.68
N THR A 4 -19.29 14.97 73.32
CA THR A 4 -20.37 14.02 73.00
C THR A 4 -21.08 14.34 71.69
N THR A 5 -21.25 15.63 71.38
CA THR A 5 -21.88 16.09 70.13
C THR A 5 -20.99 15.82 68.92
N GLN A 6 -19.66 15.89 69.06
CA GLN A 6 -18.73 15.57 67.97
C GLN A 6 -18.70 14.07 67.63
N VAL A 7 -18.80 13.17 68.62
CA VAL A 7 -18.78 11.71 68.37
C VAL A 7 -20.06 11.24 67.69
N ILE A 8 -21.22 11.78 68.06
CA ILE A 8 -22.51 11.46 67.43
C ILE A 8 -22.55 11.96 65.98
N PHE A 9 -22.07 13.19 65.74
CA PHE A 9 -22.00 13.75 64.38
C PHE A 9 -21.05 12.96 63.47
N MET A 10 -19.92 12.47 63.99
CA MET A 10 -19.00 11.62 63.24
C MET A 10 -19.60 10.25 62.91
N GLY A 11 -20.35 9.64 63.84
CA GLY A 11 -21.04 8.36 63.61
C GLY A 11 -22.10 8.43 62.50
N GLU A 12 -22.96 9.45 62.53
CA GLU A 12 -23.97 9.68 61.49
C GLU A 12 -23.32 10.00 60.12
N LEU A 13 -22.20 10.72 60.12
CA LEU A 13 -21.42 10.98 58.90
C LEU A 13 -20.88 9.66 58.30
N PHE A 14 -20.35 8.76 59.12
CA PHE A 14 -19.82 7.47 58.67
C PHE A 14 -20.91 6.55 58.09
N ASP A 15 -22.10 6.52 58.68
CA ASP A 15 -23.21 5.70 58.17
C ASP A 15 -23.82 6.28 56.88
N THR A 16 -23.87 7.61 56.75
CA THR A 16 -24.27 8.29 55.51
C THR A 16 -23.27 8.01 54.38
N ILE A 17 -21.97 8.04 54.69
CA ILE A 17 -20.89 7.70 53.74
C ILE A 17 -21.01 6.23 53.28
N LYS A 18 -21.27 5.28 54.20
CA LYS A 18 -21.45 3.86 53.86
C LYS A 18 -22.67 3.59 52.96
N PHE A 19 -23.72 4.40 53.07
CA PHE A 19 -24.90 4.26 52.21
C PHE A 19 -24.70 4.83 50.80
N ILE A 20 -23.87 5.88 50.67
CA ILE A 20 -23.62 6.57 49.39
C ILE A 20 -22.50 5.90 48.56
N ILE A 21 -21.48 5.31 49.19
CA ILE A 21 -20.33 4.72 48.49
C ILE A 21 -20.72 3.60 47.51
N PRO A 22 -21.56 2.60 47.86
CA PRO A 22 -21.88 1.49 46.97
C PRO A 22 -22.54 1.92 45.64
N PRO A 23 -23.62 2.72 45.61
CA PRO A 23 -24.21 3.17 44.36
C PRO A 23 -23.26 4.06 43.55
N LEU A 24 -22.44 4.90 44.20
CA LEU A 24 -21.43 5.71 43.52
C LEU A 24 -20.35 4.84 42.86
N ALA A 25 -19.89 3.80 43.56
CA ALA A 25 -18.93 2.83 43.05
C ALA A 25 -19.49 2.02 41.87
N THR A 26 -20.76 1.60 41.93
CA THR A 26 -21.43 0.94 40.80
C THR A 26 -21.55 1.85 39.59
N LEU A 27 -21.91 3.13 39.79
CA LEU A 27 -21.99 4.12 38.70
C LEU A 27 -20.62 4.41 38.08
N LEU A 28 -19.57 4.54 38.90
CA LEU A 28 -18.19 4.72 38.44
C LEU A 28 -17.68 3.50 37.69
N ALA A 29 -17.92 2.29 38.20
CA ALA A 29 -17.57 1.04 37.51
C ALA A 29 -18.32 0.90 36.18
N GLY A 30 -19.61 1.23 36.15
CA GLY A 30 -20.41 1.25 34.93
C GLY A 30 -19.89 2.26 33.89
N TYR A 31 -19.59 3.48 34.31
CA TYR A 31 -19.02 4.52 33.44
C TYR A 31 -17.64 4.13 32.89
N ILE A 32 -16.76 3.59 33.74
CA ILE A 32 -15.44 3.10 33.34
C ILE A 32 -15.60 1.95 32.34
N GLY A 33 -16.44 0.95 32.65
CA GLY A 33 -16.69 -0.19 31.77
C GLY A 33 -17.21 0.22 30.40
N VAL A 34 -18.19 1.13 30.34
CA VAL A 34 -18.71 1.68 29.09
C VAL A 34 -17.63 2.43 28.29
N ARG A 35 -16.80 3.23 28.96
CA ARG A 35 -15.71 3.98 28.31
C ARG A 35 -14.64 3.05 27.73
N TYR A 36 -14.25 2.00 28.46
CA TYR A 36 -13.31 1.00 27.97
C TYR A 36 -13.90 0.18 26.82
N GLY A 37 -15.16 -0.23 26.91
CA GLY A 37 -15.86 -0.92 25.83
C GLY A 37 -15.91 -0.09 24.54
N PHE A 38 -16.25 1.20 24.62
CA PHE A 38 -16.22 2.09 23.45
C PHE A 38 -14.81 2.28 22.88
N LYS A 39 -13.78 2.32 23.73
CA LYS A 39 -12.38 2.42 23.28
C LYS A 39 -11.97 1.16 22.51
N GLN A 40 -12.33 -0.02 23.02
CA GLN A 40 -12.02 -1.30 22.38
C GLN A 40 -12.72 -1.43 21.01
N ILE A 41 -14.01 -1.11 20.92
CA ILE A 41 -14.76 -1.13 19.65
C ILE A 41 -14.12 -0.20 18.61
N LYS A 42 -13.64 0.99 19.03
CA LYS A 42 -12.94 1.91 18.12
C LYS A 42 -11.62 1.34 17.61
N ILE A 43 -10.87 0.63 18.47
CA ILE A 43 -9.62 -0.02 18.08
C ILE A 43 -9.91 -1.16 17.11
N GLU A 44 -10.88 -2.02 17.42
CA GLU A 44 -11.28 -3.14 16.55
C GLU A 44 -11.69 -2.65 15.16
N LYS A 45 -12.58 -1.65 15.06
CA LYS A 45 -12.98 -1.06 13.77
C LYS A 45 -11.81 -0.47 12.99
N ARG A 46 -10.83 0.13 13.69
CA ARG A 46 -9.62 0.64 13.03
C ARG A 46 -8.78 -0.50 12.46
N LEU A 47 -8.58 -1.57 13.23
CA LEU A 47 -7.81 -2.74 12.79
C LEU A 47 -8.51 -3.43 11.61
N GLU A 48 -9.84 -3.57 11.65
CA GLU A 48 -10.64 -4.07 10.52
C GLU A 48 -10.46 -3.22 9.26
N PHE A 49 -10.46 -1.89 9.41
CA PHE A 49 -10.21 -0.99 8.29
C PHE A 49 -8.79 -1.15 7.72
N ILE A 50 -7.77 -1.24 8.59
CA ILE A 50 -6.37 -1.46 8.18
C ILE A 50 -6.22 -2.80 7.45
N GLU A 51 -6.83 -3.87 7.98
CA GLU A 51 -6.85 -5.18 7.33
C GLU A 51 -7.47 -5.08 5.94
N LYS A 52 -8.57 -4.33 5.80
CA LYS A 52 -9.22 -4.08 4.52
C LYS A 52 -8.32 -3.30 3.56
N GLN A 53 -7.63 -2.25 4.02
CA GLN A 53 -6.66 -1.51 3.22
C GLN A 53 -5.54 -2.42 2.71
N LEU A 54 -4.98 -3.27 3.57
CA LEU A 54 -3.93 -4.21 3.20
C LEU A 54 -4.42 -5.26 2.20
N LYS A 55 -5.60 -5.83 2.44
CA LYS A 55 -6.16 -6.95 1.66
C LYS A 55 -6.67 -6.52 0.29
N GLU A 56 -7.35 -5.38 0.22
CA GLU A 56 -8.09 -4.97 -0.99
C GLU A 56 -7.36 -3.91 -1.81
N PHE A 57 -6.41 -3.17 -1.23
CA PHE A 57 -5.72 -2.08 -1.92
C PHE A 57 -4.20 -2.27 -1.98
N TYR A 58 -3.51 -2.17 -0.84
CA TYR A 58 -2.06 -2.02 -0.82
C TYR A 58 -1.31 -3.31 -1.21
N SER A 59 -1.67 -4.46 -0.64
CA SER A 59 -0.97 -5.72 -0.95
C SER A 59 -1.20 -6.19 -2.39
N PRO A 60 -2.44 -6.12 -2.95
CA PRO A 60 -2.67 -6.49 -4.35
C PRO A 60 -1.89 -5.64 -5.35
N ILE A 61 -1.80 -4.33 -5.14
CA ILE A 61 -1.03 -3.44 -6.02
C ILE A 61 0.48 -3.71 -5.86
N LEU A 62 0.96 -3.81 -4.62
CA LEU A 62 2.38 -4.08 -4.34
C LEU A 62 2.82 -5.43 -4.89
N GLY A 63 1.99 -6.48 -4.79
CA GLY A 63 2.29 -7.81 -5.33
C GLY A 63 2.52 -7.79 -6.84
N ARG A 64 1.64 -7.10 -7.58
CA ARG A 64 1.78 -6.92 -9.04
C ARG A 64 3.05 -6.15 -9.38
N ARG A 65 3.32 -5.07 -8.65
CA ARG A 65 4.56 -4.31 -8.83
C ARG A 65 5.80 -5.17 -8.59
N LYS A 66 5.83 -5.96 -7.52
CA LYS A 66 6.96 -6.87 -7.22
C LYS A 66 7.16 -7.91 -8.31
N TYR A 67 6.08 -8.47 -8.87
CA TYR A 67 6.16 -9.39 -9.99
C TYR A 67 6.77 -8.73 -11.24
N ILE A 68 6.26 -7.56 -11.64
CA ILE A 68 6.81 -6.79 -12.77
C ILE A 68 8.30 -6.49 -12.54
N ARG A 69 8.65 -5.99 -11.35
CA ARG A 69 10.03 -5.67 -10.98
C ARG A 69 10.95 -6.88 -11.09
N ALA A 70 10.56 -8.03 -10.54
CA ALA A 70 11.37 -9.24 -10.57
C ALA A 70 11.65 -9.71 -12.00
N LYS A 71 10.65 -9.68 -12.88
CA LYS A 71 10.82 -10.02 -14.30
C LYS A 71 11.68 -9.00 -15.05
N SER A 72 11.48 -7.71 -14.81
CA SER A 72 12.29 -6.64 -15.42
C SER A 72 13.76 -6.71 -14.97
N GLU A 73 14.02 -6.99 -13.69
CA GLU A 73 15.39 -7.19 -13.17
C GLU A 73 16.05 -8.42 -13.81
N PHE A 74 15.29 -9.51 -14.02
CA PHE A 74 15.79 -10.68 -14.74
C PHE A 74 16.10 -10.36 -16.21
N ARG A 75 15.21 -9.65 -16.91
CA ARG A 75 15.43 -9.19 -18.28
C ARG A 75 16.72 -8.39 -18.40
N LEU A 76 16.93 -7.40 -17.53
CA LEU A 76 18.15 -6.59 -17.53
C LEU A 76 19.42 -7.42 -17.29
N LYS A 77 19.35 -8.47 -16.45
CA LYS A 77 20.47 -9.41 -16.25
C LYS A 77 20.79 -10.19 -17.53
N VAL A 78 19.77 -10.69 -18.22
CA VAL A 78 19.92 -11.38 -19.51
C VAL A 78 20.52 -10.44 -20.54
N GLU A 79 19.92 -9.26 -20.75
CA GLU A 79 20.40 -8.24 -21.71
C GLU A 79 21.86 -7.83 -21.43
N THR A 80 22.21 -7.64 -20.16
CA THR A 80 23.58 -7.27 -19.76
C THR A 80 24.59 -8.38 -20.10
N ILE A 81 24.25 -9.63 -19.81
CA ILE A 81 25.14 -10.79 -20.06
C ILE A 81 25.22 -11.05 -21.56
N SER A 82 24.09 -11.12 -22.26
CA SER A 82 24.00 -11.30 -23.71
C SER A 82 24.75 -10.19 -24.45
N GLY A 83 24.56 -8.93 -24.07
CA GLY A 83 25.26 -7.79 -24.65
C GLY A 83 26.77 -7.82 -24.41
N ARG A 84 27.24 -8.33 -23.25
CA ARG A 84 28.67 -8.53 -22.99
C ARG A 84 29.24 -9.63 -23.89
N GLN A 85 28.58 -10.79 -23.91
CA GLN A 85 28.98 -11.91 -24.77
C GLN A 85 28.99 -11.50 -26.24
N TRP A 86 28.02 -10.68 -26.63
CA TRP A 86 27.95 -10.13 -27.97
C TRP A 86 29.22 -9.31 -28.28
N LYS A 87 29.59 -8.36 -27.41
CA LYS A 87 30.82 -7.57 -27.60
C LYS A 87 32.09 -8.43 -27.66
N GLU A 88 32.21 -9.43 -26.78
CA GLU A 88 33.37 -10.33 -26.74
C GLU A 88 33.49 -11.21 -27.98
N ASN A 89 32.37 -11.76 -28.47
CA ASN A 89 32.34 -12.58 -29.67
C ASN A 89 32.67 -11.77 -30.93
N ALA A 90 32.18 -10.53 -31.01
CA ALA A 90 32.54 -9.60 -32.09
C ALA A 90 34.06 -9.34 -32.12
N GLN A 91 34.69 -9.15 -30.95
CA GLN A 91 36.15 -8.98 -30.85
C GLN A 91 36.94 -10.23 -31.26
N LYS A 92 36.36 -11.42 -31.06
CA LYS A 92 36.94 -12.71 -31.46
C LYS A 92 36.68 -13.06 -32.94
N GLY A 93 36.00 -12.20 -33.70
CA GLY A 93 35.61 -12.48 -35.07
C GLY A 93 34.55 -13.58 -35.21
N ILE A 94 33.86 -13.93 -34.13
CA ILE A 94 32.79 -14.93 -34.15
C ILE A 94 31.56 -14.24 -34.73
N GLN A 95 31.08 -14.76 -35.86
CA GLN A 95 29.88 -14.24 -36.51
C GLN A 95 28.65 -14.44 -35.60
N GLN A 96 27.87 -13.38 -35.46
CA GLN A 96 26.77 -13.32 -34.52
C GLN A 96 25.45 -13.34 -35.28
N SER A 97 24.47 -14.06 -34.75
CA SER A 97 23.16 -14.15 -35.41
C SER A 97 22.33 -12.92 -35.08
N ALA A 98 21.91 -12.18 -36.10
CA ALA A 98 20.90 -11.13 -35.94
C ALA A 98 19.56 -11.71 -35.45
N GLU A 99 19.30 -13.00 -35.69
CA GLU A 99 18.07 -13.68 -35.29
C GLU A 99 17.94 -13.74 -33.76
N SER A 100 19.06 -13.92 -33.03
CA SER A 100 19.02 -13.97 -31.57
C SER A 100 18.61 -12.63 -30.95
N VAL A 101 19.06 -11.52 -31.52
CA VAL A 101 18.66 -10.17 -31.09
C VAL A 101 17.20 -9.90 -31.42
N SER A 102 16.75 -10.29 -32.62
CA SER A 102 15.34 -10.14 -33.00
C SER A 102 14.40 -10.95 -32.12
N GLY A 103 14.79 -12.18 -31.75
CA GLY A 103 14.01 -13.05 -30.87
C GLY A 103 13.90 -12.49 -29.44
N GLU A 104 14.96 -11.85 -28.93
CA GLU A 104 14.92 -11.17 -27.62
C GLU A 104 13.97 -9.96 -27.65
N ILE A 105 14.04 -9.14 -28.70
CA ILE A 105 13.13 -7.99 -28.87
C ILE A 105 11.67 -8.46 -28.97
N GLU A 106 11.40 -9.51 -29.76
CA GLU A 106 10.06 -10.07 -29.91
C GLU A 106 9.53 -10.61 -28.58
N TYR A 107 10.34 -11.37 -27.85
CA TYR A 107 9.98 -11.87 -26.52
C TYR A 107 9.68 -10.72 -25.54
N ASN A 108 10.50 -9.68 -25.52
CA ASN A 108 10.33 -8.53 -24.64
C ASN A 108 9.06 -7.73 -24.96
N ASN A 109 8.77 -7.53 -26.24
CA ASN A 109 7.54 -6.88 -26.69
C ASN A 109 6.31 -7.70 -26.32
N LYS A 110 6.36 -9.02 -26.51
CA LYS A 110 5.30 -9.95 -26.13
C LYS A 110 5.06 -9.93 -24.62
N GLN A 111 6.11 -9.99 -23.81
CA GLN A 111 6.01 -9.90 -22.35
C GLN A 111 5.40 -8.58 -21.90
N LEU A 112 5.81 -7.45 -22.48
CA LEU A 112 5.21 -6.16 -22.18
C LEU A 112 3.71 -6.19 -22.45
N GLU A 113 3.31 -6.65 -23.63
CA GLU A 113 1.91 -6.66 -24.09
C GLU A 113 1.02 -7.64 -23.33
N GLU A 114 1.45 -8.88 -23.17
CA GLU A 114 0.63 -9.98 -22.66
C GLU A 114 0.71 -10.11 -21.13
N GLU A 115 1.77 -9.61 -20.50
CA GLU A 115 1.96 -9.75 -19.06
C GLU A 115 1.95 -8.41 -18.32
N PHE A 116 2.84 -7.47 -18.68
CA PHE A 116 3.02 -6.26 -17.86
C PHE A 116 1.89 -5.25 -18.00
N LEU A 117 1.44 -4.95 -19.22
CA LEU A 117 0.35 -4.00 -19.44
C LEU A 117 -0.97 -4.44 -18.77
N PRO A 118 -1.39 -5.72 -18.84
CA PRO A 118 -2.52 -6.21 -18.06
C PRO A 118 -2.37 -5.95 -16.56
N LEU A 119 -1.19 -6.21 -15.99
CA LEU A 119 -0.96 -5.99 -14.56
C LEU A 119 -1.03 -4.51 -14.16
N TYR A 120 -0.53 -3.59 -14.99
CA TYR A 120 -0.70 -2.16 -14.75
C TYR A 120 -2.17 -1.72 -14.83
N ARG A 121 -2.93 -2.27 -15.78
CA ARG A 121 -4.39 -2.02 -15.86
C ARG A 121 -5.13 -2.56 -14.63
N GLU A 122 -4.72 -3.71 -14.12
CA GLU A 122 -5.27 -4.27 -12.88
C GLU A 122 -4.90 -3.40 -11.67
N MET A 123 -3.65 -2.91 -11.57
CA MET A 123 -3.25 -1.95 -10.53
C MET A 123 -4.14 -0.70 -10.57
N LEU A 124 -4.38 -0.15 -11.77
CA LEU A 124 -5.26 1.00 -11.95
C LEU A 124 -6.71 0.69 -11.57
N THR A 125 -7.20 -0.49 -11.93
CA THR A 125 -8.55 -0.97 -11.57
C THR A 125 -8.71 -1.03 -10.06
N ILE A 126 -7.75 -1.65 -9.35
CA ILE A 126 -7.75 -1.71 -7.88
C ILE A 126 -7.72 -0.31 -7.29
N PHE A 127 -6.85 0.56 -7.83
CA PHE A 127 -6.74 1.92 -7.33
C PHE A 127 -8.07 2.67 -7.46
N ARG A 128 -8.71 2.61 -8.63
CA ARG A 128 -10.00 3.25 -8.90
C ARG A 128 -11.11 2.69 -8.03
N ASP A 129 -11.29 1.37 -8.00
CA ASP A 129 -12.43 0.72 -7.36
C ASP A 129 -12.35 0.79 -5.83
N ASN A 130 -11.13 0.82 -5.30
CA ASN A 130 -10.83 0.89 -3.88
C ASN A 130 -10.19 2.22 -3.46
N TYR A 131 -10.43 3.30 -4.21
CA TYR A 131 -9.82 4.62 -3.96
C TYR A 131 -10.03 5.16 -2.54
N TRP A 132 -11.18 4.81 -1.94
CA TRP A 132 -11.54 5.18 -0.57
C TRP A 132 -10.67 4.51 0.50
N LEU A 133 -10.03 3.37 0.19
CA LEU A 133 -9.06 2.69 1.05
C LEU A 133 -7.64 3.29 0.94
N ALA A 134 -7.37 4.05 -0.11
CA ALA A 134 -6.08 4.71 -0.28
C ALA A 134 -5.92 5.85 0.74
N GLU A 135 -4.74 5.98 1.30
CA GLU A 135 -4.33 7.10 2.14
C GLU A 135 -4.14 8.37 1.30
N PRO A 136 -4.35 9.58 1.86
CA PRO A 136 -4.21 10.82 1.11
C PRO A 136 -2.88 10.97 0.37
N GLU A 137 -1.77 10.54 1.00
CA GLU A 137 -0.44 10.58 0.39
C GLU A 137 -0.28 9.56 -0.74
N THR A 138 -1.05 8.48 -0.76
CA THR A 138 -1.05 7.54 -1.88
C THR A 138 -1.91 8.07 -3.02
N ARG A 139 -3.06 8.68 -2.72
CA ARG A 139 -4.03 9.19 -3.71
C ARG A 139 -3.44 10.19 -4.69
N GLN A 140 -2.46 10.98 -4.27
CA GLN A 140 -1.82 11.99 -5.11
C GLN A 140 -1.20 11.38 -6.39
N PHE A 141 -0.82 10.11 -6.36
CA PHE A 141 -0.17 9.41 -7.47
C PHE A 141 -1.13 8.73 -8.45
N TYR A 142 -2.44 8.92 -8.28
CA TYR A 142 -3.44 8.26 -9.12
C TYR A 142 -3.33 8.71 -10.58
N ASN A 143 -3.08 10.00 -10.81
CA ASN A 143 -3.00 10.57 -12.15
C ASN A 143 -1.79 10.02 -12.93
N GLU A 144 -0.65 9.86 -12.28
CA GLU A 144 0.56 9.32 -12.88
C GLU A 144 0.36 7.87 -13.31
N LEU A 145 -0.35 7.07 -12.52
CA LEU A 145 -0.70 5.69 -12.89
C LEU A 145 -1.67 5.66 -14.08
N VAL A 146 -2.67 6.57 -14.11
CA VAL A 146 -3.59 6.72 -15.24
C VAL A 146 -2.84 7.09 -16.51
N GLU A 147 -2.02 8.14 -16.46
CA GLU A 147 -1.22 8.61 -17.60
C GLU A 147 -0.30 7.50 -18.13
N TYR A 148 0.34 6.76 -17.24
CA TYR A 148 1.20 5.66 -17.64
C TYR A 148 0.43 4.55 -18.37
N VAL A 149 -0.73 4.13 -17.84
CA VAL A 149 -1.54 3.10 -18.49
C VAL A 149 -2.10 3.60 -19.82
N GLU A 150 -2.58 4.84 -19.86
CA GLU A 150 -3.19 5.43 -21.05
C GLU A 150 -2.16 5.68 -22.16
N GLY A 151 -0.95 6.13 -21.83
CA GLY A 151 0.14 6.29 -22.79
C GLY A 151 0.42 4.99 -23.54
N TRP A 152 0.49 3.86 -22.82
CA TRP A 152 0.65 2.55 -23.44
C TRP A 152 -0.56 2.10 -24.26
N ASN A 153 -1.78 2.35 -23.78
CA ASN A 153 -3.00 2.01 -24.52
C ASN A 153 -3.05 2.76 -25.86
N ARG A 154 -2.74 4.06 -25.86
CA ARG A 154 -2.70 4.89 -27.08
C ARG A 154 -1.60 4.48 -28.03
N TRP A 155 -0.42 4.17 -27.49
CA TRP A 155 0.70 3.65 -28.28
C TRP A 155 0.30 2.37 -29.03
N LYS A 156 -0.29 1.41 -28.31
CA LYS A 156 -0.78 0.15 -28.88
C LYS A 156 -1.89 0.36 -29.91
N ALA A 157 -2.76 1.35 -29.69
CA ALA A 157 -3.81 1.73 -30.62
C ALA A 157 -3.29 2.54 -31.84
N LYS A 158 -1.98 2.81 -31.94
CA LYS A 158 -1.37 3.70 -32.94
C LYS A 158 -1.99 5.11 -32.94
N GLY A 159 -2.48 5.54 -31.78
CA GLY A 159 -3.14 6.84 -31.59
C GLY A 159 -2.19 7.98 -31.23
N VAL A 160 -0.89 7.69 -31.05
CA VAL A 160 0.17 8.65 -30.71
C VAL A 160 1.47 8.27 -31.40
N THR A 161 2.32 9.25 -31.72
CA THR A 161 3.64 9.01 -32.33
C THR A 161 4.73 8.88 -31.26
N ALA A 162 5.92 8.43 -31.67
CA ALA A 162 7.06 8.28 -30.76
C ALA A 162 7.51 9.65 -30.21
N GLU A 163 7.46 10.67 -31.06
CA GLU A 163 7.79 12.06 -30.72
C GLU A 163 6.84 12.59 -29.66
N THR A 164 5.52 12.35 -29.81
CA THR A 164 4.53 12.71 -28.79
C THR A 164 4.80 12.01 -27.46
N MET A 165 5.09 10.69 -27.49
CA MET A 165 5.39 9.92 -26.27
C MET A 165 6.67 10.40 -25.58
N GLN A 166 7.67 10.82 -26.35
CA GLN A 166 8.91 11.39 -25.83
C GLN A 166 8.68 12.78 -25.24
N GLU A 167 7.90 13.64 -25.90
CA GLU A 167 7.60 15.00 -25.45
C GLU A 167 6.82 15.03 -24.13
N ILE A 168 5.84 14.12 -23.97
CA ILE A 168 5.13 13.96 -22.69
C ILE A 168 6.00 13.28 -21.61
N GLY A 169 7.19 12.78 -21.98
CA GLY A 169 8.09 12.06 -21.09
C GLY A 169 7.47 10.78 -20.53
N HIS A 170 6.79 9.99 -21.37
CA HIS A 170 6.16 8.74 -20.96
C HIS A 170 7.23 7.75 -20.47
N SER A 171 7.22 7.44 -19.18
CA SER A 171 8.20 6.55 -18.57
C SER A 171 7.69 5.94 -17.27
N GLU A 172 8.11 4.71 -16.98
CA GLU A 172 7.85 4.05 -15.69
C GLU A 172 8.54 4.80 -14.54
N GLU A 173 9.58 5.57 -14.83
CA GLU A 173 10.30 6.40 -13.84
C GLU A 173 9.35 7.33 -13.07
N LYS A 174 8.30 7.85 -13.73
CA LYS A 174 7.27 8.69 -13.10
C LYS A 174 6.47 7.96 -12.02
N LEU A 175 6.42 6.62 -12.07
CA LEU A 175 5.72 5.80 -11.09
C LEU A 175 6.59 5.42 -9.88
N LYS A 176 7.90 5.73 -9.88
CA LYS A 176 8.77 5.43 -8.72
C LYS A 176 8.24 5.99 -7.39
N PRO A 177 7.79 7.25 -7.30
CA PRO A 177 7.22 7.79 -6.06
C PRO A 177 6.01 6.99 -5.55
N LEU A 178 5.15 6.52 -6.45
CA LEU A 178 4.03 5.64 -6.08
C LEU A 178 4.53 4.32 -5.48
N TYR A 179 5.55 3.70 -6.10
CA TYR A 179 6.08 2.43 -5.63
C TYR A 179 6.68 2.54 -4.23
N ASP A 180 7.44 3.61 -3.98
CA ASP A 180 8.07 3.87 -2.69
C ASP A 180 7.00 4.11 -1.61
N GLU A 181 5.94 4.87 -1.91
CA GLU A 181 4.84 5.07 -0.96
C GLU A 181 4.05 3.79 -0.71
N LEU A 182 3.83 2.93 -1.72
CA LEU A 182 3.15 1.64 -1.53
C LEU A 182 3.94 0.72 -0.59
N GLU A 183 5.26 0.60 -0.80
CA GLU A 183 6.13 -0.21 0.07
C GLU A 183 6.11 0.33 1.51
N LYS A 184 6.37 1.63 1.67
CA LYS A 184 6.33 2.31 2.97
C LYS A 184 4.99 2.12 3.67
N ARG A 185 3.87 2.30 2.97
CA ARG A 185 2.55 2.23 3.58
C ARG A 185 2.17 0.81 3.99
N VAL A 186 2.54 -0.20 3.20
CA VAL A 186 2.36 -1.60 3.60
C VAL A 186 3.08 -1.89 4.91
N ASP A 187 4.31 -1.41 5.07
CA ASP A 187 5.08 -1.64 6.30
C ASP A 187 4.46 -0.92 7.51
N ILE A 188 4.00 0.32 7.34
CA ILE A 188 3.28 1.08 8.39
C ILE A 188 2.01 0.33 8.81
N LEU A 189 1.15 -0.06 7.85
CA LEU A 189 -0.12 -0.71 8.13
C LEU A 189 0.08 -2.08 8.79
N ARG A 190 1.08 -2.85 8.37
CA ARG A 190 1.43 -4.13 9.00
C ARG A 190 1.95 -3.95 10.41
N PHE A 191 2.76 -2.92 10.64
CA PHE A 191 3.21 -2.57 11.98
C PHE A 191 2.01 -2.23 12.87
N GLU A 192 1.10 -1.35 12.43
CA GLU A 192 -0.11 -1.02 13.18
C GLU A 192 -0.97 -2.24 13.51
N LEU A 193 -1.15 -3.16 12.54
CA LEU A 193 -1.91 -4.40 12.75
C LEU A 193 -1.23 -5.36 13.75
N SER A 194 0.11 -5.33 13.83
CA SER A 194 0.89 -6.19 14.74
C SER A 194 0.88 -5.72 16.20
N GLN A 195 0.47 -4.48 16.47
CA GLN A 195 0.36 -3.92 17.83
C GLN A 195 -0.93 -4.36 18.55
N LYS A 196 -1.58 -5.42 18.06
CA LYS A 196 -2.75 -6.07 18.67
C LYS A 196 -2.34 -6.85 19.92
#